data_AF-A0A7H1NQN3-F1
#
_entry.id   AF-A0A7H1NQN3-F1
#
_cell.length_a   1.000
_cell.length_b   1.000
_cell.length_c   1.000
_cell.angle_alpha   90.00
_cell.angle_beta   90.00
_cell.angle_gamma   90.00
#
_symmetry.space_group_name_H-M   'P 1'
#
loop_
_entity.id
_entity.type
_entity.pdbx_description
1 polymer ?
#
loop_
_entity_poly.entity_id
_entity_poly.type
_entity_poly.pdbx_seq_one_letter_code
_entity_poly.pdbx_strand_id
1 'polypeptide(L)'
;MAGNVLIVKHASNVPQSAKAFEALLLEAGAPKGLYSNVFATRPQIEKIIADPRIKGVALTGGEKGGAAVASEAGKALKKSTMELGGSDALSA
;
A
#
# COMPACT_ATOMS: atom_id res chain seq x y z
N MET A 1 5.84 -15.58 6.85
CA MET A 1 5.96 -14.81 5.59
C MET A 1 5.43 -15.67 4.45
N ALA A 2 4.46 -15.19 3.66
CA ALA A 2 3.86 -15.94 2.54
C ALA A 2 4.74 -16.02 1.27
N GLY A 3 6.01 -15.60 1.34
CA GLY A 3 6.96 -15.62 0.23
C GLY A 3 6.88 -14.45 -0.76
N ASN A 4 5.96 -13.50 -0.57
CA ASN A 4 5.82 -12.34 -1.44
C ASN A 4 6.79 -11.19 -1.06
N VAL A 5 7.19 -10.40 -2.05
CA VAL A 5 7.81 -9.09 -1.85
C VAL A 5 6.72 -8.01 -1.71
N LEU A 6 7.00 -6.97 -0.92
CA LEU A 6 6.05 -5.92 -0.59
C LEU A 6 6.60 -4.54 -0.98
N ILE A 7 5.76 -3.77 -1.68
CA ILE A 7 5.95 -2.33 -1.84
C ILE A 7 4.89 -1.66 -0.98
N VAL A 8 5.31 -0.82 -0.04
CA VAL A 8 4.42 -0.19 0.93
C VAL A 8 4.50 1.33 0.82
N LYS A 9 3.34 1.96 0.61
CA LYS A 9 3.17 3.40 0.69
C LYS A 9 2.42 3.73 1.98
N HIS A 10 3.12 4.33 2.94
CA HIS A 10 2.52 4.79 4.20
C HIS A 10 1.74 6.10 4.06
N ALA A 11 0.95 6.45 5.06
CA ALA A 11 0.33 7.77 5.13
C ALA A 11 1.40 8.88 5.18
N SER A 12 1.11 10.02 4.51
CA SER A 12 2.12 11.06 4.31
C SER A 12 2.51 11.80 5.60
N ASN A 13 1.71 11.66 6.67
CA ASN A 13 1.95 12.25 7.98
C ASN A 13 2.85 11.40 8.90
N VAL A 14 3.25 10.19 8.49
CA VAL A 14 4.14 9.30 9.26
C VAL A 14 5.42 8.90 8.51
N PRO A 15 6.12 9.83 7.82
CA PRO A 15 7.22 9.47 6.93
C PRO A 15 8.45 8.91 7.65
N GLN A 16 8.68 9.30 8.90
CA GLN A 16 9.80 8.79 9.70
C GLN A 16 9.55 7.36 10.15
N SER A 17 8.34 7.04 10.65
CA SER A 17 7.95 5.67 10.99
C SER A 17 8.03 4.75 9.77
N ALA A 18 7.64 5.23 8.60
CA ALA A 18 7.75 4.49 7.34
C ALA A 18 9.19 4.09 7.01
N LYS A 19 10.15 5.03 7.15
CA LYS A 19 11.59 4.74 6.96
C LYS A 19 12.14 3.80 8.04
N ALA A 20 11.79 4.05 9.29
CA ALA A 20 12.24 3.25 10.42
C ALA A 20 11.78 1.79 10.28
N PHE A 21 10.56 1.56 9.80
CA PHE A 21 10.05 0.22 9.59
C PHE A 21 10.90 -0.57 8.59
N GLU A 22 11.17 0.00 7.41
CA GLU A 22 12.04 -0.63 6.41
C GLU A 22 13.46 -0.89 6.96
N ALA A 23 14.04 0.07 7.68
CA ALA A 23 15.35 -0.07 8.29
C ALA A 23 15.40 -1.23 9.30
N LEU A 24 14.36 -1.36 10.15
CA LEU A 24 14.25 -2.46 11.11
C LEU A 24 14.17 -3.83 10.43
N LEU A 25 13.47 -3.93 9.29
CA LEU A 25 13.42 -5.18 8.54
C LEU A 25 14.80 -5.56 7.99
N LEU A 26 15.55 -4.59 7.46
CA LEU A 26 16.92 -4.81 6.98
C LEU A 26 17.87 -5.19 8.12
N GLU A 27 17.79 -4.52 9.26
CA GLU A 27 18.57 -4.82 10.46
C GLU A 27 18.27 -6.24 10.99
N ALA A 28 17.01 -6.67 10.93
CA ALA A 28 16.59 -8.02 11.27
C ALA A 28 17.02 -9.09 10.24
N GLY A 29 17.76 -8.72 9.19
CA GLY A 29 18.30 -9.64 8.20
C GLY A 29 17.38 -9.93 7.01
N ALA A 30 16.32 -9.14 6.80
CA ALA A 30 15.49 -9.29 5.60
C ALA A 30 16.32 -9.04 4.33
N PRO A 31 16.16 -9.85 3.26
CA PRO A 31 16.77 -9.58 1.97
C PRO A 31 16.38 -8.19 1.44
N LYS A 32 17.34 -7.49 0.84
CA LYS A 32 17.09 -6.21 0.19
C LYS A 32 15.98 -6.35 -0.86
N GLY A 33 14.96 -5.49 -0.77
CA GLY A 33 13.82 -5.51 -1.69
C GLY A 33 12.70 -6.46 -1.29
N LEU A 34 12.82 -7.22 -0.19
CA LEU A 34 11.70 -7.98 0.36
C LEU A 34 10.56 -7.05 0.79
N TYR A 35 10.94 -5.92 1.40
CA TYR A 35 10.08 -4.81 1.75
C TYR A 35 10.69 -3.55 1.14
N SER A 36 9.87 -2.72 0.51
CA SER A 36 10.28 -1.44 -0.05
C SER A 36 9.29 -0.35 0.35
N ASN A 37 9.73 0.59 1.18
CA ASN A 37 8.94 1.77 1.50
C ASN A 37 9.04 2.80 0.36
N VAL A 38 7.89 3.29 -0.12
CA VAL A 38 7.84 4.29 -1.19
C VAL A 38 7.08 5.54 -0.79
N PHE A 39 7.64 6.69 -1.12
CA PHE A 39 6.98 7.99 -1.04
C PHE A 39 6.36 8.32 -2.40
N ALA A 40 5.27 7.63 -2.72
CA ALA A 40 4.60 7.75 -4.01
C ALA A 40 3.42 8.74 -3.96
N THR A 41 3.31 9.53 -5.02
CA THR A 41 2.14 10.34 -5.36
C THR A 41 1.01 9.47 -5.93
N ARG A 42 -0.21 10.01 -6.01
CA ARG A 42 -1.36 9.29 -6.60
C ARG A 42 -1.10 8.81 -8.04
N PRO A 43 -0.59 9.64 -8.98
CA PRO A 43 -0.28 9.16 -10.34
C PRO A 43 0.81 8.08 -10.38
N GLN A 44 1.74 8.10 -9.43
CA GLN A 44 2.74 7.03 -9.32
C GLN A 44 2.10 5.73 -8.79
N ILE A 45 1.17 5.82 -7.84
CA ILE A 45 0.40 4.66 -7.36
C ILE A 45 -0.38 4.03 -8.51
N GLU A 46 -1.07 4.81 -9.34
CA GLU A 46 -1.79 4.31 -10.54
C GLU A 46 -0.85 3.51 -11.46
N LYS A 47 0.34 4.05 -11.76
CA LYS A 47 1.36 3.37 -12.56
C LYS A 47 1.87 2.08 -11.91
N ILE A 48 2.09 2.10 -10.60
CA ILE A 48 2.48 0.91 -9.83
C ILE A 48 1.39 -0.16 -9.93
N ILE A 49 0.13 0.22 -9.71
CA ILE A 49 -1.01 -0.69 -9.81
C ILE A 49 -1.18 -1.23 -11.22
N ALA A 50 -0.81 -0.51 -12.28
CA ALA A 50 -0.87 -1.01 -13.65
C ALA A 50 0.26 -2.02 -13.96
N ASP A 51 1.43 -1.92 -13.32
CA ASP A 51 2.63 -2.70 -13.67
C ASP A 51 2.40 -4.23 -13.58
N PRO A 52 2.66 -5.02 -14.65
CA PRO A 52 2.33 -6.45 -14.70
C PRO A 52 3.03 -7.32 -13.63
N ARG A 53 4.07 -6.80 -12.98
CA ARG A 53 4.76 -7.47 -11.86
C ARG A 53 3.94 -7.43 -10.58
N ILE A 54 3.11 -6.41 -10.37
CA ILE A 54 2.21 -6.32 -9.22
C ILE A 54 1.05 -7.30 -9.39
N LYS A 55 0.87 -8.21 -8.42
CA LYS A 55 -0.14 -9.28 -8.46
C LYS A 55 -1.40 -8.99 -7.66
N GLY A 56 -1.36 -8.01 -6.78
CA GLY A 56 -2.50 -7.59 -5.99
C GLY A 56 -2.18 -6.33 -5.19
N VAL A 57 -3.23 -5.73 -4.65
CA VAL A 57 -3.14 -4.53 -3.83
C VAL A 57 -3.97 -4.69 -2.57
N ALA A 58 -3.50 -4.12 -1.46
CA ALA A 58 -4.26 -4.02 -0.22
C ALA A 58 -4.22 -2.56 0.23
N LEU A 59 -5.35 -2.04 0.70
CA LEU A 59 -5.43 -0.69 1.23
C LEU A 59 -6.19 -0.67 2.55
N THR A 60 -5.65 0.09 3.49
CA THR A 60 -6.35 0.54 4.70
C THR A 60 -6.44 2.05 4.65
N GLY A 61 -7.65 2.63 4.72
CA GLY A 61 -7.82 4.07 4.65
C GLY A 61 -9.25 4.52 4.36
N GLY A 62 -9.43 5.78 3.97
CA GLY A 62 -10.76 6.33 3.68
C GLY A 62 -11.33 5.87 2.34
N GLU A 63 -12.65 5.93 2.22
CA GLU A 63 -13.41 5.53 1.01
C GLU A 63 -12.91 6.18 -0.28
N LYS A 64 -12.57 7.48 -0.25
CA LYS A 64 -12.02 8.19 -1.42
C LYS A 64 -10.71 7.57 -1.93
N GLY A 65 -9.85 7.11 -1.02
CA GLY A 65 -8.62 6.42 -1.38
C GLY A 65 -8.89 5.00 -1.87
N GLY A 66 -9.78 4.30 -1.16
CA GLY A 66 -10.24 2.96 -1.51
C GLY A 66 -10.84 2.87 -2.91
N ALA A 67 -11.80 3.75 -3.24
CA ALA A 67 -12.45 3.79 -4.54
C ALA A 67 -11.45 4.01 -5.68
N ALA A 68 -10.47 4.92 -5.50
CA ALA A 68 -9.44 5.15 -6.49
C ALA A 68 -8.56 3.92 -6.71
N VAL A 69 -8.06 3.29 -5.63
CA VAL A 69 -7.22 2.09 -5.73
C VAL A 69 -8.00 0.90 -6.30
N ALA A 70 -9.26 0.72 -5.90
CA ALA A 70 -10.12 -0.35 -6.39
C ALA A 70 -10.41 -0.20 -7.89
N SER A 71 -10.63 1.03 -8.36
CA SER A 71 -10.83 1.31 -9.78
C SER A 71 -9.61 0.90 -10.60
N GLU A 72 -8.40 1.32 -10.20
CA GLU A 72 -7.17 0.97 -10.92
C GLU A 72 -6.86 -0.53 -10.85
N ALA A 73 -7.08 -1.16 -9.70
CA ALA A 73 -6.90 -2.60 -9.56
C ALA A 73 -7.88 -3.38 -10.45
N GLY A 74 -9.13 -2.93 -10.53
CA GLY A 74 -10.15 -3.49 -11.41
C GLY A 74 -9.77 -3.36 -12.90
N LYS A 75 -9.33 -2.18 -13.34
CA LYS A 75 -8.83 -1.96 -14.71
C LYS A 75 -7.68 -2.90 -15.07
N ALA A 76 -6.79 -3.16 -14.12
CA ALA A 76 -5.64 -4.04 -14.32
C ALA A 76 -5.92 -5.53 -14.03
N LEU A 77 -7.16 -5.90 -13.71
CA LEU A 77 -7.58 -7.25 -13.31
C LEU A 77 -6.73 -7.85 -12.17
N LYS A 78 -6.50 -7.05 -11.12
CA LYS A 78 -5.70 -7.44 -9.94
C LYS A 78 -6.58 -7.73 -8.74
N LYS A 79 -6.21 -8.75 -7.97
CA LYS A 79 -6.84 -9.02 -6.68
C LYS A 79 -6.67 -7.79 -5.77
N SER A 80 -7.74 -7.37 -5.12
CA SER A 80 -7.71 -6.24 -4.21
C SER A 80 -8.48 -6.54 -2.92
N THR A 81 -7.97 -6.03 -1.81
CA THR A 81 -8.64 -6.06 -0.49
C THR A 81 -8.63 -4.65 0.09
N MET A 82 -9.73 -4.27 0.74
CA MET A 82 -9.94 -2.91 1.22
C MET A 82 -10.47 -2.95 2.65
N GLU A 83 -9.72 -2.32 3.56
CA GLU A 83 -10.19 -1.98 4.91
C GLU A 83 -10.51 -0.49 4.91
N LEU A 84 -11.76 -0.16 4.62
CA LEU A 84 -12.20 1.22 4.51
C LEU A 84 -12.74 1.70 5.85
N GLY A 85 -12.45 2.96 6.18
CA GLY A 85 -13.10 3.61 7.31
C GLY A 85 -14.62 3.57 7.12
N GLY A 86 -15.32 2.99 8.09
CA GLY A 86 -16.77 2.84 8.10
C GLY A 86 -17.35 3.45 9.37
N SER A 87 -18.41 4.23 9.17
CA SER A 87 -19.22 5.03 10.10
C SER A 87 -19.22 4.54 11.56
N ASP A 88 -18.37 5.13 12.39
CA ASP A 88 -18.70 5.24 13.80
C ASP A 88 -19.94 6.14 13.87
N ALA A 89 -21.06 5.62 14.38
CA ALA A 89 -22.32 6.37 14.51
C ALA A 89 -22.22 7.62 15.39
N LEU A 90 -21.06 7.82 16.06
CA LEU A 90 -20.71 8.95 16.91
C LEU A 90 -19.69 9.91 16.27
N SER A 91 -19.30 9.69 15.02
CA SER A 91 -18.45 10.62 14.25
C SER A 91 -19.31 11.56 13.40
N ALA A 92 -20.21 12.30 14.04
CA ALA A 92 -20.91 13.46 13.49
C ALA A 92 -20.95 14.58 14.52
#